data_AF-A0A524E2R1-F1
#
_entry.id   AF-A0A524E2R1-F1
#
_cell.length_a   1.000
_cell.length_b   1.000
_cell.length_c   1.000
_cell.angle_alpha   90.00
_cell.angle_beta   90.00
_cell.angle_gamma   90.00
#
_symmetry.space_group_name_H-M   'P 1'
#
loop_
_entity.id
_entity.type
_entity.pdbx_description
1 polymer ?
#
loop_
_entity_poly.entity_id
_entity_poly.type
_entity_poly.pdbx_seq_one_letter_code
_entity_poly.pdbx_strand_id
1 'polypeptide(L)'
;MWKYNGPIFDAHTHIGTPENLQKMILFEDEFGIKAQLGIVHAEEVFLAAREKYPGRFVFAKYLSLNDIAHFETDRVVDDIYRTKDEGYMLTKMWFGPRWRDYYEDVPKDFRIDDNRLEPVFQALDDNSLPLLIHVGDPDTYYKLHYADTDKYGTKEEHLAQLKKVIERHTKLLFQLPHFGSQPEIHRLSNLSEWLSQHPNVIIDTASSRWMARELSKDVEAARSFLMKHSNRILFGTDLSTGRGEREYFQGRYDAQRILWETRARNKSLPFEDTDTKDSGGTFINGLDLPIDVPRKLYWNNASRIYEI
;
A
#
# COMPACT_ATOMS: atom_id res chain seq x y z
N MET A 1 14.18 -20.16 12.81
CA MET A 1 12.98 -19.76 13.57
C MET A 1 12.87 -18.25 13.49
N TRP A 2 11.68 -17.72 13.20
CA TRP A 2 11.46 -16.29 13.10
C TRP A 2 11.46 -15.62 14.49
N LYS A 3 11.75 -14.32 14.55
CA LYS A 3 11.80 -13.59 15.82
C LYS A 3 10.40 -13.34 16.37
N TYR A 4 9.47 -13.01 15.49
CA TYR A 4 8.08 -12.73 15.83
C TYR A 4 7.19 -13.95 15.52
N ASN A 5 6.44 -14.43 16.51
CA ASN A 5 5.52 -15.56 16.37
C ASN A 5 4.08 -15.19 16.77
N GLY A 6 3.77 -13.89 16.82
CA GLY A 6 2.44 -13.36 17.14
C GLY A 6 1.54 -13.24 15.90
N PRO A 7 0.33 -12.70 16.06
CA PRO A 7 -0.61 -12.48 14.95
C PRO A 7 -0.05 -11.45 13.96
N ILE A 8 -0.37 -11.61 12.68
CA ILE A 8 0.00 -10.67 11.61
C ILE A 8 -1.26 -10.10 10.97
N PHE A 9 -1.25 -8.79 10.73
CA PHE A 9 -2.21 -8.07 9.91
C PHE A 9 -1.53 -7.63 8.62
N ASP A 10 -2.06 -8.07 7.47
CA ASP A 10 -1.60 -7.61 6.16
C ASP A 10 -2.42 -6.40 5.71
N ALA A 11 -1.83 -5.21 5.78
CA ALA A 11 -2.50 -3.94 5.50
C ALA A 11 -2.61 -3.59 4.02
N HIS A 12 -2.31 -4.50 3.09
CA HIS A 12 -2.56 -4.27 1.69
C HIS A 12 -2.69 -5.59 0.93
N THR A 13 -3.94 -6.04 0.74
CA THR A 13 -4.27 -7.17 -0.11
C THR A 13 -5.42 -6.83 -1.07
N HIS A 14 -5.49 -7.54 -2.19
CA HIS A 14 -6.49 -7.35 -3.23
C HIS A 14 -7.38 -8.59 -3.36
N ILE A 15 -8.67 -8.44 -3.11
CA ILE A 15 -9.65 -9.54 -3.18
C ILE A 15 -10.56 -9.38 -4.40
N GLY A 16 -10.64 -10.44 -5.22
CA GLY A 16 -11.29 -10.40 -6.54
C GLY A 16 -12.52 -11.29 -6.70
N THR A 17 -12.40 -12.59 -6.41
CA THR A 17 -13.52 -13.55 -6.54
C THR A 17 -13.64 -14.43 -5.30
N PRO A 18 -14.84 -14.96 -4.97
CA PRO A 18 -15.03 -15.84 -3.81
C PRO A 18 -14.16 -17.12 -3.82
N GLU A 19 -13.93 -17.72 -4.99
CA GLU A 19 -13.12 -18.94 -5.12
C GLU A 19 -11.66 -18.66 -4.78
N ASN A 20 -11.12 -17.58 -5.34
CA ASN A 20 -9.75 -17.18 -5.12
C ASN A 20 -9.52 -16.66 -3.69
N LEU A 21 -10.55 -16.08 -3.08
CA LEU A 21 -10.54 -15.67 -1.67
C LEU A 21 -10.32 -16.85 -0.73
N GLN A 22 -11.05 -17.96 -0.91
CA GLN A 22 -10.87 -19.16 -0.09
C GLN A 22 -9.43 -19.68 -0.16
N LYS A 23 -8.85 -19.70 -1.37
CA LYS A 23 -7.45 -20.11 -1.58
C LYS A 23 -6.46 -19.20 -0.84
N MET A 24 -6.65 -17.88 -0.92
CA MET A 24 -5.85 -16.90 -0.19
C MET A 24 -5.88 -17.14 1.33
N ILE A 25 -7.07 -17.33 1.91
CA ILE A 25 -7.22 -17.59 3.35
C ILE A 25 -6.43 -18.83 3.80
N LEU A 26 -6.52 -19.94 3.04
CA LEU A 26 -5.80 -21.16 3.37
C LEU A 26 -4.28 -20.93 3.44
N PHE A 27 -3.71 -20.25 2.43
CA PHE A 27 -2.27 -19.97 2.43
C PHE A 27 -1.88 -19.00 3.52
N GLU A 28 -2.65 -17.92 3.72
CA GLU A 28 -2.41 -16.94 4.76
C GLU A 28 -2.37 -17.54 6.18
N ASP A 29 -3.24 -18.50 6.46
CA ASP A 29 -3.28 -19.20 7.74
C ASP A 29 -1.97 -19.97 8.02
N GLU A 30 -1.34 -20.53 6.98
CA GLU A 30 -0.01 -21.16 7.09
C GLU A 30 1.09 -20.16 7.50
N PHE A 31 0.93 -18.88 7.12
CA PHE A 31 1.89 -17.81 7.41
C PHE A 31 1.53 -16.97 8.63
N GLY A 32 0.46 -17.33 9.35
CA GLY A 32 0.07 -16.68 10.61
C GLY A 32 -0.62 -15.33 10.43
N ILE A 33 -1.12 -15.02 9.22
CA ILE A 33 -1.98 -13.86 9.02
C ILE A 33 -3.29 -14.13 9.77
N LYS A 34 -3.73 -13.15 10.57
CA LYS A 34 -4.95 -13.24 11.40
C LYS A 34 -6.06 -12.35 10.89
N ALA A 35 -5.72 -11.17 10.37
CA ALA A 35 -6.64 -10.29 9.69
C ALA A 35 -5.90 -9.53 8.57
N GLN A 36 -6.63 -8.86 7.70
CA GLN A 36 -6.04 -8.12 6.59
C GLN A 36 -6.91 -6.94 6.16
N LEU A 37 -6.30 -5.99 5.46
CA LEU A 37 -6.99 -4.98 4.69
C LEU A 37 -7.31 -5.55 3.29
N GLY A 38 -8.57 -5.92 3.07
CA GLY A 38 -9.06 -6.39 1.78
C GLY A 38 -9.51 -5.23 0.90
N ILE A 39 -8.74 -4.93 -0.14
CA ILE A 39 -9.12 -4.00 -1.20
C ILE A 39 -10.04 -4.75 -2.17
N VAL A 40 -11.30 -4.35 -2.21
CA VAL A 40 -12.39 -5.07 -2.87
C VAL A 40 -12.51 -4.71 -4.34
N HIS A 41 -12.35 -5.69 -5.24
CA HIS A 41 -12.53 -5.49 -6.69
C HIS A 41 -13.92 -5.83 -7.22
N ALA A 42 -14.77 -6.52 -6.44
CA ALA A 42 -16.14 -6.85 -6.82
C ALA A 42 -17.06 -7.01 -5.59
N GLU A 43 -18.34 -6.65 -5.73
CA GLU A 43 -19.33 -6.78 -4.65
C GLU A 43 -19.51 -8.23 -4.20
N GLU A 44 -19.48 -9.18 -5.13
CA GLU A 44 -19.65 -10.61 -4.87
C GLU A 44 -18.61 -11.15 -3.87
N VAL A 45 -17.33 -10.76 -4.03
CA VAL A 45 -16.27 -11.18 -3.11
C VAL A 45 -16.36 -10.47 -1.76
N PHE A 46 -16.86 -9.24 -1.72
CA PHE A 46 -17.12 -8.53 -0.46
C PHE A 46 -18.19 -9.22 0.37
N LEU A 47 -19.33 -9.55 -0.24
CA LEU A 47 -20.41 -10.28 0.43
C LEU A 47 -19.94 -11.64 0.92
N ALA A 48 -19.24 -12.40 0.06
CA ALA A 48 -18.70 -13.70 0.42
C ALA A 48 -17.67 -13.62 1.57
N ALA A 49 -16.80 -12.61 1.56
CA ALA A 49 -15.81 -12.38 2.61
C ALA A 49 -16.46 -12.07 3.96
N ARG A 50 -17.47 -11.18 3.96
CA ARG A 50 -18.22 -10.81 5.16
C ARG A 50 -18.96 -11.98 5.79
N GLU A 51 -19.61 -12.79 4.95
CA GLU A 51 -20.40 -13.93 5.41
C GLU A 51 -19.51 -15.06 5.94
N LYS A 52 -18.47 -15.45 5.18
CA LYS A 52 -17.70 -16.67 5.45
C LYS A 52 -16.54 -16.45 6.41
N TYR A 53 -16.00 -15.23 6.50
CA TYR A 53 -14.78 -14.93 7.26
C TYR A 53 -14.97 -13.70 8.18
N PRO A 54 -15.93 -13.75 9.13
CA PRO A 54 -16.14 -12.63 10.06
C PRO A 54 -14.87 -12.34 10.87
N GLY A 55 -14.52 -11.05 10.98
CA GLY A 55 -13.32 -10.59 11.70
C GLY A 55 -12.00 -10.76 10.93
N ARG A 56 -12.02 -11.33 9.71
CA ARG A 56 -10.82 -11.51 8.90
C ARG A 56 -10.40 -10.27 8.14
N PHE A 57 -11.34 -9.37 7.85
CA PHE A 57 -11.15 -8.26 6.92
C PHE A 57 -11.52 -6.93 7.53
N VAL A 58 -10.63 -5.96 7.31
CA VAL A 58 -10.96 -4.55 7.20
C VAL A 58 -11.17 -4.30 5.70
N PHE A 59 -12.31 -3.74 5.28
CA PHE A 59 -12.62 -3.60 3.85
C PHE A 59 -12.33 -2.18 3.35
N ALA A 60 -11.61 -2.10 2.23
CA ALA A 60 -11.39 -0.86 1.49
C ALA A 60 -12.19 -0.86 0.18
N LYS A 61 -12.99 0.20 -0.04
CA LYS A 61 -13.77 0.39 -1.26
C LYS A 61 -12.95 1.13 -2.31
N TYR A 62 -12.89 0.63 -3.54
CA TYR A 62 -12.35 1.41 -4.66
C TYR A 62 -13.30 2.56 -5.00
N LEU A 63 -12.78 3.78 -4.98
CA LEU A 63 -13.47 4.90 -5.61
C LEU A 63 -13.27 4.84 -7.12
N SER A 64 -14.31 5.23 -7.87
CA SER A 64 -14.30 5.20 -9.34
C SER A 64 -13.20 6.10 -9.89
N LEU A 65 -12.12 5.48 -10.39
CA LEU A 65 -11.03 6.23 -10.98
C LEU A 65 -11.47 6.95 -12.26
N ASN A 66 -12.42 6.36 -13.01
CA ASN A 66 -13.01 6.99 -14.18
C ASN A 66 -13.67 8.33 -13.83
N ASP A 67 -14.54 8.32 -12.82
CA ASP A 67 -15.28 9.52 -12.43
C ASP A 67 -14.32 10.58 -11.87
N ILE A 68 -13.34 10.18 -11.06
CA ILE A 68 -12.32 11.11 -10.55
C ILE A 68 -11.52 11.71 -11.72
N ALA A 69 -11.06 10.89 -12.66
CA ALA A 69 -10.25 11.33 -13.80
C ALA A 69 -10.99 12.34 -14.71
N HIS A 70 -12.31 12.30 -14.74
CA HIS A 70 -13.16 13.22 -15.50
C HIS A 70 -13.79 14.33 -14.65
N PHE A 71 -13.39 14.45 -13.38
CA PHE A 71 -13.96 15.40 -12.41
C PHE A 71 -15.48 15.27 -12.18
N GLU A 72 -16.03 14.07 -12.36
CA GLU A 72 -17.42 13.72 -12.06
C GLU A 72 -17.61 13.55 -10.55
N THR A 73 -17.27 14.60 -9.78
CA THR A 73 -17.10 14.53 -8.32
C THR A 73 -18.37 14.25 -7.56
N ASP A 74 -19.54 14.69 -8.04
CA ASP A 74 -20.83 14.42 -7.38
C ASP A 74 -21.07 12.92 -7.20
N ARG A 75 -20.77 12.10 -8.22
CA ARG A 75 -20.92 10.64 -8.15
C ARG A 75 -19.97 10.01 -7.14
N VAL A 76 -18.74 10.50 -7.08
CA VAL A 76 -17.71 10.00 -6.14
C VAL A 76 -18.08 10.38 -4.71
N VAL A 77 -18.60 11.60 -4.51
CA VAL A 77 -19.06 12.10 -3.21
C VAL A 77 -20.27 11.30 -2.71
N ASP A 78 -21.27 11.05 -3.56
CA ASP A 78 -22.41 10.18 -3.24
C ASP A 78 -21.96 8.77 -2.83
N ASP A 79 -20.92 8.25 -3.48
CA ASP A 79 -20.38 6.94 -3.15
C ASP A 79 -19.64 6.93 -1.80
N ILE A 80 -18.91 8.00 -1.48
CA ILE A 80 -18.25 8.20 -0.19
C ILE A 80 -19.29 8.20 0.95
N TYR A 81 -20.40 8.91 0.80
CA TYR A 81 -21.44 8.98 1.83
C TYR A 81 -22.08 7.63 2.15
N ARG A 82 -22.15 6.70 1.17
CA ARG A 82 -22.70 5.35 1.38
C ARG A 82 -21.68 4.35 1.88
N THR A 83 -20.38 4.65 1.78
CA THR A 83 -19.29 3.68 1.98
C THR A 83 -19.32 3.02 3.37
N LYS A 84 -19.57 3.80 4.43
CA LYS A 84 -19.64 3.25 5.81
C LYS A 84 -20.88 2.38 6.02
N ASP A 85 -22.04 2.82 5.53
CA ASP A 85 -23.31 2.10 5.66
C ASP A 85 -23.29 0.76 4.91
N GLU A 86 -22.55 0.70 3.79
CA GLU A 86 -22.30 -0.53 3.04
C GLU A 86 -21.38 -1.50 3.78
N GLY A 87 -20.63 -1.04 4.79
CA GLY A 87 -19.76 -1.84 5.65
C GLY A 87 -18.27 -1.77 5.31
N TYR A 88 -17.83 -0.77 4.53
CA TYR A 88 -16.42 -0.48 4.30
C TYR A 88 -15.87 0.47 5.36
N MET A 89 -14.59 0.31 5.70
CA MET A 89 -13.93 1.11 6.75
C MET A 89 -13.04 2.20 6.19
N LEU A 90 -12.64 2.11 4.92
CA LEU A 90 -11.81 3.11 4.23
C LEU A 90 -12.04 3.06 2.71
N THR A 91 -11.49 4.04 2.01
CA THR A 91 -11.51 4.13 0.55
C THR A 91 -10.13 3.90 -0.05
N LYS A 92 -10.11 3.52 -1.33
CA LYS A 92 -8.92 3.30 -2.15
C LYS A 92 -8.97 4.17 -3.40
N MET A 93 -7.89 4.92 -3.63
CA MET A 93 -7.60 5.58 -4.91
C MET A 93 -6.29 5.04 -5.49
N TRP A 94 -6.28 4.79 -6.81
CA TRP A 94 -5.09 4.30 -7.53
C TRP A 94 -4.72 5.23 -8.67
N PHE A 95 -3.78 6.13 -8.43
CA PHE A 95 -3.16 7.04 -9.38
C PHE A 95 -1.68 6.71 -9.61
N GLY A 96 -1.29 5.43 -9.54
CA GLY A 96 0.02 5.01 -10.05
C GLY A 96 0.11 5.33 -11.55
N PRO A 97 1.22 5.86 -12.10
CA PRO A 97 1.24 6.58 -13.39
C PRO A 97 0.60 5.82 -14.57
N ARG A 98 0.63 4.49 -14.52
CA ARG A 98 -0.03 3.60 -15.47
C ARG A 98 -1.54 3.79 -15.60
N TRP A 99 -2.21 4.46 -14.67
CA TRP A 99 -3.65 4.75 -14.77
C TRP A 99 -4.01 5.43 -16.11
N ARG A 100 -3.08 6.24 -16.65
CA ARG A 100 -3.15 6.88 -17.98
C ARG A 100 -3.31 5.91 -19.15
N ASP A 101 -3.04 4.62 -18.96
CA ASP A 101 -3.23 3.59 -19.98
C ASP A 101 -4.67 3.06 -20.06
N TYR A 102 -5.49 3.34 -19.04
CA TYR A 102 -6.80 2.71 -18.87
C TYR A 102 -7.96 3.68 -19.08
N TYR A 103 -7.69 4.98 -19.15
CA TYR A 103 -8.71 6.02 -19.26
C TYR A 103 -8.34 6.98 -20.39
N GLU A 104 -9.26 7.10 -21.35
CA GLU A 104 -9.20 8.03 -22.47
C GLU A 104 -9.92 9.33 -22.10
N ASP A 105 -9.79 10.38 -22.93
CA ASP A 105 -10.49 11.67 -22.79
C ASP A 105 -10.32 12.41 -21.44
N VAL A 106 -9.32 12.03 -20.67
CA VAL A 106 -8.92 12.70 -19.43
C VAL A 106 -8.42 14.12 -19.74
N PRO A 107 -8.86 15.15 -18.99
CA PRO A 107 -8.34 16.51 -19.11
C PRO A 107 -6.81 16.53 -19.00
N LYS A 108 -6.15 17.21 -19.95
CA LYS A 108 -4.68 17.27 -20.02
C LYS A 108 -4.05 17.89 -18.78
N ASP A 109 -4.78 18.77 -18.11
CA ASP A 109 -4.40 19.45 -16.88
C ASP A 109 -4.80 18.68 -15.61
N PHE A 110 -5.27 17.43 -15.73
CA PHE A 110 -5.63 16.61 -14.58
C PHE A 110 -4.45 16.48 -13.60
N ARG A 111 -4.74 16.82 -12.35
CA ARG A 111 -3.84 16.69 -11.21
C ARG A 111 -4.64 16.26 -9.99
N ILE A 112 -4.08 15.41 -9.14
CA ILE A 112 -4.77 14.97 -7.92
C ILE A 112 -4.90 16.11 -6.89
N ASP A 113 -4.08 17.16 -7.00
CA ASP A 113 -4.17 18.37 -6.18
C ASP A 113 -5.09 19.45 -6.76
N ASP A 114 -5.85 19.17 -7.82
CA ASP A 114 -6.75 20.15 -8.45
C ASP A 114 -7.93 20.51 -7.54
N ASN A 115 -8.32 21.79 -7.52
CA ASN A 115 -9.45 22.28 -6.73
C ASN A 115 -10.80 21.65 -7.14
N ARG A 116 -10.93 21.17 -8.38
CA ARG A 116 -12.11 20.42 -8.83
C ARG A 116 -12.31 19.13 -8.05
N LEU A 117 -11.25 18.55 -7.46
CA LEU A 117 -11.33 17.35 -6.62
C LEU A 117 -11.51 17.65 -5.12
N GLU A 118 -11.50 18.93 -4.73
CA GLU A 118 -11.71 19.34 -3.33
C GLU A 118 -12.99 18.74 -2.72
N PRO A 119 -14.15 18.69 -3.42
CA PRO A 119 -15.36 18.06 -2.86
C PRO A 119 -15.16 16.59 -2.47
N VAL A 120 -14.34 15.85 -3.22
CA VAL A 120 -14.07 14.42 -2.95
C VAL A 120 -13.26 14.28 -1.65
N PHE A 121 -12.18 15.03 -1.50
CA PHE A 121 -11.35 14.96 -0.30
C PHE A 121 -12.06 15.55 0.92
N GLN A 122 -12.84 16.62 0.76
CA GLN A 122 -13.66 17.18 1.83
C GLN A 122 -14.73 16.17 2.29
N ALA A 123 -15.37 15.43 1.37
CA ALA A 123 -16.31 14.38 1.75
C ALA A 123 -15.64 13.25 2.54
N LEU A 124 -14.40 12.87 2.20
CA LEU A 124 -13.63 11.89 2.99
C LEU A 124 -13.32 12.40 4.40
N ASP A 125 -12.91 13.67 4.51
CA ASP A 125 -12.68 14.37 5.78
C ASP A 125 -13.95 14.40 6.65
N ASP A 126 -15.07 14.88 6.10
CA ASP A 126 -16.33 15.07 6.81
C ASP A 126 -16.91 13.74 7.30
N ASN A 127 -16.71 12.68 6.54
CA ASN A 127 -17.13 11.33 6.93
C ASN A 127 -16.10 10.61 7.80
N SER A 128 -14.93 11.20 8.09
CA SER A 128 -13.82 10.52 8.79
C SER A 128 -13.53 9.14 8.20
N LEU A 129 -13.36 9.11 6.87
CA LEU A 129 -13.18 7.90 6.10
C LEU A 129 -11.73 7.86 5.58
N PRO A 130 -10.84 7.03 6.17
CA PRO A 130 -9.45 6.97 5.76
C PRO A 130 -9.29 6.70 4.25
N LEU A 131 -8.18 7.17 3.70
CA LEU A 131 -7.86 7.03 2.28
C LEU A 131 -6.55 6.29 2.09
N LEU A 132 -6.62 5.10 1.49
CA LEU A 132 -5.47 4.41 0.91
C LEU A 132 -5.22 4.96 -0.50
N ILE A 133 -4.22 5.82 -0.69
CA ILE A 133 -3.95 6.46 -1.99
C ILE A 133 -2.57 6.10 -2.53
N HIS A 134 -2.56 5.45 -3.69
CA HIS A 134 -1.33 5.13 -4.43
C HIS A 134 -1.13 6.17 -5.54
N VAL A 135 -0.02 6.93 -5.55
CA VAL A 135 0.25 7.99 -6.55
C VAL A 135 1.51 7.76 -7.39
N GLY A 136 2.26 6.69 -7.13
CA GLY A 136 3.59 6.54 -7.72
C GLY A 136 4.25 5.20 -7.41
N ASP A 137 5.10 4.77 -8.33
CA ASP A 137 5.90 3.56 -8.19
C ASP A 137 7.38 3.90 -7.85
N PRO A 138 8.26 2.91 -7.66
CA PRO A 138 9.69 3.15 -7.47
C PRO A 138 10.35 3.86 -8.65
N ASP A 139 11.52 4.47 -8.43
CA ASP A 139 12.33 5.14 -9.44
C ASP A 139 12.65 4.22 -10.63
N THR A 140 12.82 2.92 -10.36
CA THR A 140 13.00 1.90 -11.41
C THR A 140 11.81 1.85 -12.36
N TYR A 141 10.57 1.98 -11.86
CA TYR A 141 9.38 2.00 -12.70
C TYR A 141 9.29 3.28 -13.53
N TYR A 142 9.58 4.43 -12.92
CA TYR A 142 9.65 5.69 -13.66
C TYR A 142 10.65 5.62 -14.81
N LYS A 143 11.82 5.02 -14.57
CA LYS A 143 12.85 4.85 -15.59
C LYS A 143 12.45 3.85 -16.70
N LEU A 144 11.84 2.72 -16.34
CA LEU A 144 11.61 1.60 -17.28
C LEU A 144 10.25 1.66 -17.99
N HIS A 145 9.23 2.25 -17.36
CA HIS A 145 7.85 2.18 -17.81
C HIS A 145 7.21 3.54 -18.05
N TYR A 146 7.72 4.61 -17.41
CA TYR A 146 7.15 5.96 -17.49
C TYR A 146 8.11 6.99 -18.09
N ALA A 147 8.90 6.55 -19.08
CA ALA A 147 9.88 7.42 -19.76
C ALA A 147 9.22 8.54 -20.58
N ASP A 148 7.99 8.34 -21.05
CA ASP A 148 7.18 9.39 -21.68
C ASP A 148 6.56 10.28 -20.60
N THR A 149 7.30 11.32 -20.19
CA THR A 149 6.88 12.22 -19.11
C THR A 149 5.67 13.08 -19.48
N ASP A 150 5.45 13.34 -20.78
CA ASP A 150 4.28 14.09 -21.24
C ASP A 150 3.00 13.29 -21.01
N LYS A 151 3.06 11.96 -21.19
CA LYS A 151 1.94 11.06 -20.89
C LYS A 151 1.83 10.77 -19.39
N TYR A 152 2.91 10.31 -18.76
CA TYR A 152 2.83 9.72 -17.42
C TYR A 152 3.09 10.71 -16.29
N GLY A 153 3.68 11.88 -16.55
CA GLY A 153 4.17 12.78 -15.52
C GLY A 153 5.44 12.27 -14.83
N THR A 154 5.95 13.06 -13.90
CA THR A 154 7.16 12.73 -13.12
C THR A 154 6.84 12.36 -11.68
N LYS A 155 7.76 11.61 -11.04
CA LYS A 155 7.62 11.23 -9.63
C LYS A 155 7.54 12.45 -8.71
N GLU A 156 8.37 13.47 -8.97
CA GLU A 156 8.39 14.69 -8.16
C GLU A 156 7.05 15.44 -8.26
N GLU A 157 6.44 15.48 -9.44
CA GLU A 157 5.11 16.07 -9.59
C GLU A 157 4.04 15.29 -8.83
N HIS A 158 4.03 13.97 -8.92
CA HIS A 158 3.05 13.15 -8.20
C HIS A 158 3.19 13.26 -6.68
N LEU A 159 4.43 13.25 -6.17
CA LEU A 159 4.70 13.45 -4.74
C LEU A 159 4.31 14.86 -4.30
N ALA A 160 4.63 15.89 -5.08
CA ALA A 160 4.25 17.27 -4.76
C ALA A 160 2.73 17.47 -4.76
N GLN A 161 2.01 16.85 -5.70
CA GLN A 161 0.55 16.87 -5.74
C GLN A 161 -0.04 16.21 -4.49
N LEU A 162 0.41 15.00 -4.16
CA LEU A 162 -0.06 14.28 -2.97
C LEU A 162 0.22 15.07 -1.68
N LYS A 163 1.41 15.67 -1.54
CA LYS A 163 1.77 16.48 -0.37
C LYS A 163 0.78 17.63 -0.15
N LYS A 164 0.40 18.35 -1.21
CA LYS A 164 -0.56 19.45 -1.12
C LYS A 164 -1.96 18.98 -0.72
N VAL A 165 -2.38 17.79 -1.15
CA VAL A 165 -3.65 17.20 -0.69
C VAL A 165 -3.56 16.89 0.81
N ILE A 166 -2.47 16.26 1.26
CA ILE A 166 -2.24 15.97 2.69
C ILE A 166 -2.24 17.25 3.54
N GLU A 167 -1.62 18.32 3.05
CA GLU A 167 -1.55 19.61 3.74
C GLU A 167 -2.90 20.31 3.87
N ARG A 168 -3.81 20.15 2.89
CA ARG A 168 -5.17 20.69 2.96
C ARG A 168 -6.08 19.88 3.89
N HIS A 169 -5.93 18.56 3.88
CA HIS A 169 -6.83 17.62 4.56
C HIS A 169 -6.18 17.02 5.81
N THR A 170 -5.86 17.86 6.79
CA THR A 170 -5.12 17.43 8.00
C THR A 170 -5.91 16.51 8.95
N LYS A 171 -7.23 16.38 8.75
CA LYS A 171 -8.10 15.48 9.53
C LYS A 171 -8.23 14.10 8.89
N LEU A 172 -8.08 13.99 7.57
CA LEU A 172 -8.12 12.75 6.81
C LEU A 172 -6.90 11.90 7.13
N LEU A 173 -7.12 10.67 7.58
CA LEU A 173 -6.07 9.67 7.70
C LEU A 173 -5.68 9.16 6.31
N PHE A 174 -4.46 9.43 5.89
CA PHE A 174 -3.88 8.88 4.66
C PHE A 174 -3.04 7.66 4.97
N GLN A 175 -3.33 6.55 4.29
CA GLN A 175 -2.42 5.42 4.17
C GLN A 175 -1.74 5.49 2.80
N LEU A 176 -0.43 5.68 2.79
CA LEU A 176 0.36 5.73 1.56
C LEU A 176 1.07 4.39 1.35
N PRO A 177 0.64 3.59 0.37
CA PRO A 177 1.20 2.27 0.18
C PRO A 177 2.61 2.34 -0.39
N HIS A 178 3.31 1.21 -0.37
CA HIS A 178 4.61 1.06 -1.03
C HIS A 178 5.66 2.06 -0.49
N PHE A 179 5.68 2.27 0.83
CA PHE A 179 6.53 3.29 1.47
C PHE A 179 6.24 4.71 0.95
N GLY A 180 4.96 5.02 0.70
CA GLY A 180 4.56 6.31 0.14
C GLY A 180 5.24 6.61 -1.20
N SER A 181 5.42 5.57 -2.02
CA SER A 181 6.13 5.64 -3.30
C SER A 181 7.61 6.04 -3.19
N GLN A 182 8.22 5.97 -2.00
CA GLN A 182 9.58 6.45 -1.72
C GLN A 182 10.47 5.42 -1.00
N PRO A 183 10.50 4.14 -1.42
CA PRO A 183 11.31 3.13 -0.74
C PRO A 183 12.83 3.28 -0.97
N GLU A 184 13.27 4.08 -1.95
CA GLU A 184 14.68 4.31 -2.23
C GLU A 184 15.42 4.97 -1.06
N ILE A 185 16.62 4.48 -0.74
CA ILE A 185 17.43 4.98 0.38
C ILE A 185 17.59 6.51 0.37
N HIS A 186 17.84 7.11 -0.80
CA HIS A 186 18.03 8.56 -0.93
C HIS A 186 16.74 9.38 -0.72
N ARG A 187 15.57 8.74 -0.74
CA ARG A 187 14.25 9.38 -0.54
C ARG A 187 13.72 9.22 0.89
N LEU A 188 14.33 8.35 1.69
CA LEU A 188 13.92 8.13 3.08
C LEU A 188 14.00 9.41 3.94
N SER A 189 14.86 10.38 3.60
CA SER A 189 14.90 11.70 4.25
C SER A 189 13.60 12.48 4.01
N ASN A 190 13.14 12.59 2.76
CA ASN A 190 11.89 13.27 2.41
C ASN A 190 10.68 12.56 3.02
N LEU A 191 10.62 11.22 2.92
CA LEU A 191 9.53 10.45 3.55
C LEU A 191 9.54 10.61 5.09
N SER A 192 10.72 10.68 5.71
CA SER A 192 10.83 10.93 7.14
C SER A 192 10.32 12.32 7.51
N GLU A 193 10.52 13.33 6.66
CA GLU A 193 9.99 14.68 6.86
C GLU A 193 8.46 14.66 6.81
N TRP A 194 7.88 14.01 5.81
CA TRP A 194 6.41 13.89 5.67
C TRP A 194 5.78 13.25 6.91
N LEU A 195 6.33 12.12 7.38
CA LEU A 195 5.84 11.44 8.58
C LEU A 195 6.00 12.27 9.86
N SER A 196 6.95 13.21 9.89
CA SER A 196 7.16 14.09 11.05
C SER A 196 6.23 15.30 11.02
N GLN A 197 5.95 15.86 9.84
CA GLN A 197 5.11 17.05 9.67
C GLN A 197 3.61 16.72 9.60
N HIS A 198 3.24 15.53 9.14
CA HIS A 198 1.85 15.14 8.88
C HIS A 198 1.44 13.97 9.78
N PRO A 199 0.93 14.25 11.00
CA PRO A 199 0.53 13.22 11.96
C PRO A 199 -0.72 12.44 11.50
N ASN A 200 -1.31 12.76 10.36
CA ASN A 200 -2.39 12.04 9.69
C ASN A 200 -1.90 11.12 8.55
N VAL A 201 -0.58 10.91 8.37
CA VAL A 201 -0.01 10.03 7.33
C VAL A 201 0.60 8.75 7.91
N ILE A 202 0.12 7.59 7.49
CA ILE A 202 0.76 6.29 7.74
C ILE A 202 1.23 5.70 6.42
N ILE A 203 2.17 4.76 6.48
CA ILE A 203 2.64 4.02 5.29
C ILE A 203 2.52 2.52 5.51
N ASP A 204 2.53 1.75 4.44
CA ASP A 204 2.67 0.30 4.49
C ASP A 204 3.85 -0.22 3.65
N THR A 205 4.20 -1.48 3.87
CA THR A 205 5.29 -2.20 3.17
C THR A 205 4.83 -2.91 1.90
N ALA A 206 3.67 -2.55 1.34
CA ALA A 206 3.11 -3.22 0.16
C ALA A 206 4.10 -3.24 -1.01
N SER A 207 4.03 -4.30 -1.82
CA SER A 207 5.03 -4.68 -2.82
C SER A 207 6.34 -5.15 -2.17
N SER A 208 6.28 -6.36 -1.62
CA SER A 208 7.40 -7.06 -0.98
C SER A 208 8.70 -7.05 -1.81
N ARG A 209 8.54 -7.05 -3.14
CA ARG A 209 9.63 -6.96 -4.12
C ARG A 209 10.39 -5.63 -4.01
N TRP A 210 9.67 -4.52 -4.00
CA TRP A 210 10.27 -3.19 -3.94
C TRP A 210 10.90 -2.94 -2.58
N MET A 211 10.25 -3.38 -1.49
CA MET A 211 10.83 -3.29 -0.16
C MET A 211 12.14 -4.07 -0.07
N ALA A 212 12.14 -5.32 -0.54
CA ALA A 212 13.35 -6.14 -0.62
C ALA A 212 14.45 -5.47 -1.46
N ARG A 213 14.12 -4.94 -2.64
CA ARG A 213 15.09 -4.35 -3.55
C ARG A 213 15.71 -3.06 -3.02
N GLU A 214 14.88 -2.14 -2.53
CA GLU A 214 15.33 -0.79 -2.22
C GLU A 214 15.90 -0.66 -0.81
N LEU A 215 15.23 -1.24 0.19
CA LEU A 215 15.66 -1.11 1.59
C LEU A 215 16.86 -2.01 1.93
N SER A 216 17.19 -2.98 1.08
CA SER A 216 18.40 -3.79 1.23
C SER A 216 19.68 -3.09 0.75
N LYS A 217 19.58 -1.96 0.05
CA LYS A 217 20.75 -1.24 -0.51
C LYS A 217 21.60 -0.56 0.57
N ASP A 218 20.96 -0.13 1.66
CA ASP A 218 21.63 0.42 2.83
C ASP A 218 20.87 -0.02 4.10
N VAL A 219 21.42 -1.04 4.77
CA VAL A 219 20.83 -1.64 5.95
C VAL A 219 20.75 -0.65 7.11
N GLU A 220 21.76 0.22 7.27
CA GLU A 220 21.80 1.14 8.41
C GLU A 220 20.76 2.26 8.24
N ALA A 221 20.68 2.84 7.04
CA ALA A 221 19.67 3.85 6.71
C ALA A 221 18.24 3.29 6.84
N ALA A 222 17.97 2.13 6.22
CA ALA A 222 16.66 1.50 6.28
C ALA A 222 16.27 1.11 7.71
N ARG A 223 17.19 0.47 8.45
CA ARG A 223 16.95 0.09 9.85
C ARG A 223 16.63 1.32 10.71
N SER A 224 17.40 2.39 10.56
CA SER A 224 17.22 3.63 11.32
C SER A 224 15.86 4.28 11.03
N PHE A 225 15.45 4.30 9.76
CA PHE A 225 14.13 4.80 9.35
C PHE A 225 12.99 3.99 9.98
N LEU A 226 13.04 2.66 9.84
CA LEU A 226 12.02 1.75 10.39
C LEU A 226 11.92 1.87 11.92
N MET A 227 13.05 2.00 12.63
CA MET A 227 13.05 2.19 14.08
C MET A 227 12.42 3.53 14.47
N LYS A 228 12.83 4.62 13.81
CA LYS A 228 12.33 5.98 14.08
C LYS A 228 10.81 6.09 13.89
N HIS A 229 10.29 5.51 12.81
CA HIS A 229 8.90 5.63 12.41
C HIS A 229 8.05 4.39 12.71
N SER A 230 8.54 3.48 13.55
CA SER A 230 7.92 2.17 13.82
C SER A 230 6.46 2.20 14.26
N ASN A 231 5.95 3.33 14.75
CA ASN A 231 4.54 3.51 15.14
C ASN A 231 3.63 3.93 13.97
N ARG A 232 4.15 4.09 12.74
CA ARG A 232 3.44 4.66 11.57
C ARG A 232 3.54 3.79 10.32
N ILE A 233 4.16 2.61 10.44
CA ILE A 233 4.42 1.69 9.34
C ILE A 233 3.61 0.42 9.59
N LEU A 234 2.79 0.04 8.61
CA LEU A 234 2.04 -1.19 8.59
C LEU A 234 2.75 -2.23 7.73
N PHE A 235 2.69 -3.50 8.14
CA PHE A 235 3.02 -4.59 7.25
C PHE A 235 1.97 -4.65 6.13
N GLY A 236 2.39 -4.74 4.87
CA GLY A 236 1.53 -4.97 3.72
C GLY A 236 2.28 -5.76 2.65
N THR A 237 1.63 -6.66 1.91
CA THR A 237 2.34 -7.49 0.91
C THR A 237 2.08 -7.10 -0.55
N ASP A 238 0.91 -6.50 -0.83
CA ASP A 238 0.36 -6.33 -2.18
C ASP A 238 0.02 -7.66 -2.87
N LEU A 239 -0.42 -8.65 -2.07
CA LEU A 239 -0.93 -9.92 -2.58
C LEU A 239 -2.32 -9.73 -3.20
N SER A 240 -2.59 -10.47 -4.27
CA SER A 240 -3.90 -10.52 -4.91
C SER A 240 -4.42 -11.95 -4.99
N THR A 241 -5.70 -12.15 -4.69
CA THR A 241 -6.36 -13.46 -4.81
C THR A 241 -6.25 -14.02 -6.23
N GLY A 242 -6.28 -13.17 -7.25
CA GLY A 242 -6.23 -13.57 -8.66
C GLY A 242 -4.83 -13.93 -9.18
N ARG A 243 -3.81 -13.96 -8.32
CA ARG A 243 -2.42 -14.20 -8.73
C ARG A 243 -1.81 -15.39 -8.03
N GLY A 244 -1.18 -16.24 -8.83
CA GLY A 244 -0.28 -17.29 -8.37
C GLY A 244 -0.92 -18.38 -7.52
N GLU A 245 -0.06 -19.28 -7.07
CA GLU A 245 -0.36 -20.35 -6.13
C GLU A 245 0.40 -20.11 -4.82
N ARG A 246 0.51 -21.12 -3.96
CA ARG A 246 1.15 -21.04 -2.64
C ARG A 246 2.51 -20.34 -2.67
N GLU A 247 3.34 -20.59 -3.68
CA GLU A 247 4.69 -20.02 -3.83
C GLU A 247 4.67 -18.49 -4.01
N TYR A 248 3.63 -17.95 -4.66
CA TYR A 248 3.44 -16.52 -4.80
C TYR A 248 3.27 -15.88 -3.42
N PHE A 249 2.40 -16.44 -2.58
CA PHE A 249 2.17 -16.00 -1.20
C PHE A 249 3.42 -16.16 -0.33
N GLN A 250 3.95 -17.38 -0.29
CA GLN A 250 5.13 -17.73 0.49
C GLN A 250 6.30 -16.79 0.19
N GLY A 251 6.60 -16.55 -1.09
CA GLY A 251 7.72 -15.71 -1.49
C GLY A 251 7.60 -14.27 -0.95
N ARG A 252 6.40 -13.68 -0.95
CA ARG A 252 6.18 -12.33 -0.41
C ARG A 252 6.39 -12.29 1.10
N TYR A 253 5.80 -13.25 1.81
CA TYR A 253 5.96 -13.36 3.26
C TYR A 253 7.42 -13.60 3.64
N ASP A 254 8.07 -14.62 3.06
CA ASP A 254 9.46 -14.95 3.33
C ASP A 254 10.39 -13.77 3.03
N ALA A 255 10.21 -13.07 1.89
CA ALA A 255 11.03 -11.93 1.54
C ALA A 255 11.01 -10.84 2.61
N GLN A 256 9.81 -10.45 3.06
CA GLN A 256 9.65 -9.42 4.08
C GLN A 256 10.11 -9.90 5.46
N ARG A 257 9.83 -11.15 5.85
CA ARG A 257 10.31 -11.70 7.12
C ARG A 257 11.84 -11.77 7.17
N ILE A 258 12.49 -12.16 6.07
CA ILE A 258 13.95 -12.10 5.95
C ILE A 258 14.45 -10.67 6.12
N LEU A 259 13.81 -9.71 5.42
CA LEU A 259 14.18 -8.31 5.45
C LEU A 259 14.02 -7.70 6.85
N TRP A 260 12.92 -7.92 7.54
CA TRP A 260 12.65 -7.28 8.84
C TRP A 260 13.38 -7.97 10.00
N GLU A 261 13.39 -9.30 10.01
CA GLU A 261 13.70 -10.04 11.24
C GLU A 261 15.13 -10.57 11.30
N THR A 262 15.83 -10.72 10.17
CA THR A 262 17.08 -11.50 10.14
C THR A 262 18.34 -10.65 9.95
N ARG A 263 19.50 -11.29 10.14
CA ARG A 263 20.83 -10.74 9.78
C ARG A 263 21.33 -11.25 8.43
N ALA A 264 20.44 -11.82 7.60
CA ALA A 264 20.82 -12.36 6.30
C ALA A 264 21.49 -11.29 5.44
N ARG A 265 22.44 -11.69 4.62
CA ARG A 265 23.12 -10.81 3.66
C ARG A 265 23.14 -11.48 2.31
N ASN A 266 22.94 -10.69 1.26
CA ASN A 266 22.94 -11.13 -0.13
C ASN A 266 22.03 -12.36 -0.37
N LYS A 267 20.90 -12.45 0.32
CA LYS A 267 19.96 -13.56 0.14
C LYS A 267 19.12 -13.27 -1.10
N SER A 268 19.17 -14.14 -2.11
CA SER A 268 18.32 -13.96 -3.31
C SER A 268 16.84 -13.82 -2.94
N LEU A 269 16.14 -12.93 -3.63
CA LEU A 269 14.69 -12.81 -3.56
C LEU A 269 14.06 -14.19 -3.88
N PRO A 270 13.08 -14.68 -3.10
CA PRO A 270 12.53 -16.02 -3.27
C PRO A 270 11.54 -16.12 -4.46
N PHE A 271 11.44 -15.09 -5.28
CA PHE A 271 10.63 -15.03 -6.50
C PHE A 271 11.29 -14.07 -7.49
N GLU A 272 10.83 -14.11 -8.74
CA GLU A 272 11.40 -13.28 -9.81
C GLU A 272 11.12 -11.79 -9.61
N ASP A 273 12.16 -10.96 -9.74
CA ASP A 273 12.03 -9.52 -9.98
C ASP A 273 12.43 -9.18 -11.40
N THR A 274 11.42 -9.07 -12.27
CA THR A 274 11.56 -8.77 -13.69
C THR A 274 12.29 -7.46 -13.95
N ASP A 275 12.26 -6.50 -13.03
CA ASP A 275 12.87 -5.18 -13.21
C ASP A 275 14.39 -5.21 -13.00
N THR A 276 14.91 -6.32 -12.45
CA THR A 276 16.34 -6.50 -12.13
C THR A 276 16.96 -7.71 -12.80
N LYS A 277 16.21 -8.41 -13.67
CA LYS A 277 16.68 -9.61 -14.37
C LYS A 277 17.99 -9.36 -15.14
N ASP A 278 18.13 -8.18 -15.72
CA ASP A 278 19.29 -7.77 -16.53
C ASP A 278 20.35 -6.99 -15.73
N SER A 279 20.15 -6.81 -14.42
CA SER A 279 21.04 -6.05 -13.53
C SER A 279 21.61 -6.88 -12.37
N GLY A 280 21.55 -8.20 -12.48
CA GLY A 280 22.11 -9.14 -11.49
C GLY A 280 21.11 -9.65 -10.45
N GLY A 281 19.83 -9.27 -10.56
CA GLY A 281 18.76 -9.72 -9.67
C GLY A 281 18.64 -8.92 -8.38
N THR A 282 17.66 -9.30 -7.57
CA THR A 282 17.37 -8.67 -6.28
C THR A 282 17.85 -9.53 -5.12
N PHE A 283 18.52 -8.90 -4.16
CA PHE A 283 19.03 -9.53 -2.95
C PHE A 283 18.51 -8.82 -1.71
N ILE A 284 18.17 -9.61 -0.70
CA ILE A 284 17.69 -9.16 0.60
C ILE A 284 18.86 -9.08 1.57
N ASN A 285 19.02 -7.92 2.19
CA ASN A 285 19.89 -7.69 3.33
C ASN A 285 19.04 -7.40 4.57
N GLY A 286 18.95 -8.37 5.47
CA GLY A 286 18.10 -8.32 6.65
C GLY A 286 18.49 -7.20 7.62
N LEU A 287 17.50 -6.47 8.09
CA LEU A 287 17.64 -5.31 8.96
C LEU A 287 17.83 -5.69 10.44
N ASP A 288 17.61 -6.95 10.81
CA ASP A 288 17.74 -7.48 12.18
C ASP A 288 16.92 -6.70 13.23
N LEU A 289 15.74 -6.18 12.88
CA LEU A 289 14.98 -5.26 13.73
C LEU A 289 14.77 -5.83 15.15
N PRO A 290 14.83 -4.98 16.20
CA PRO A 290 14.51 -5.41 17.55
C PRO A 290 13.03 -5.79 17.64
N ILE A 291 12.69 -6.80 18.43
CA ILE A 291 11.37 -7.48 18.38
C ILE A 291 10.16 -6.56 18.59
N ASP A 292 10.34 -5.43 19.27
CA ASP A 292 9.28 -4.43 19.44
C ASP A 292 8.87 -3.76 18.13
N VAL A 293 9.77 -3.64 17.15
CA VAL A 293 9.46 -3.06 15.84
C VAL A 293 8.60 -4.02 14.99
N PRO A 294 8.96 -5.30 14.74
CA PRO A 294 8.07 -6.26 14.09
C PRO A 294 6.72 -6.41 14.79
N ARG A 295 6.67 -6.36 16.13
CA ARG A 295 5.39 -6.41 16.86
C ARG A 295 4.45 -5.25 16.47
N LYS A 296 5.00 -4.05 16.31
CA LYS A 296 4.23 -2.88 15.85
C LYS A 296 3.85 -3.00 14.38
N LEU A 297 4.83 -3.33 13.54
CA LEU A 297 4.69 -3.47 12.10
C LEU A 297 3.62 -4.50 11.74
N TYR A 298 3.67 -5.69 12.36
CA TYR A 298 2.78 -6.80 12.05
C TYR A 298 1.40 -6.70 12.71
N TRP A 299 1.23 -6.03 13.84
CA TRP A 299 -0.06 -6.06 14.54
C TRP A 299 -0.45 -4.77 15.24
N ASN A 300 0.36 -4.28 16.18
CA ASN A 300 -0.11 -3.24 17.11
C ASN A 300 -0.52 -1.94 16.40
N ASN A 301 0.15 -1.58 15.30
CA ASN A 301 -0.21 -0.39 14.55
C ASN A 301 -1.57 -0.56 13.87
N ALA A 302 -1.82 -1.69 13.20
CA ALA A 302 -3.09 -1.98 12.55
C ALA A 302 -4.23 -2.09 13.56
N SER A 303 -4.03 -2.79 14.69
CA SER A 303 -5.03 -2.88 15.77
C SER A 303 -5.41 -1.51 16.34
N ARG A 304 -4.43 -0.62 16.54
CA ARG A 304 -4.73 0.76 16.96
C ARG A 304 -5.46 1.58 15.91
N ILE A 305 -5.12 1.41 14.62
CA ILE A 305 -5.61 2.27 13.54
C ILE A 305 -7.00 1.83 13.05
N TYR A 306 -7.25 0.53 12.97
CA TYR A 306 -8.49 -0.05 12.46
C TYR A 306 -9.39 -0.63 13.55
N GLU A 307 -8.99 -0.50 14.82
CA GLU A 307 -9.77 -0.95 15.99
C GLU A 307 -10.14 -2.45 15.95
N ILE A 308 -9.18 -3.27 15.51
CA ILE A 308 -9.28 -4.75 15.47
C ILE A 308 -8.61 -5.43 16.67
#